data_AF-A0A956QYB6-F1
#
_entry.id   AF-A0A956QYB6-F1
#
_cell.length_a   1.000
_cell.length_b   1.000
_cell.length_c   1.000
_cell.angle_alpha   90.00
_cell.angle_beta   90.00
_cell.angle_gamma   90.00
#
_symmetry.space_group_name_H-M   'P 1'
#
loop_
_entity.id
_entity.type
_entity.pdbx_description
1 polymer ?
#
loop_
_entity_poly.entity_id
_entity_poly.type
_entity_poly.pdbx_seq_one_letter_code
_entity_poly.pdbx_strand_id
1 'polypeptide(L)'
;MKFVSSRDFRIKPGEIWEMLEAGEDVVITSHGKPLGVLIGANEDNMQLLLNELTRLKAKIAVTNLRLQAQASGADKLSETDIDRLIEDSRKGY
;
A
#
# COMPACT_ATOMS: atom_id res chain seq x y z
N MET A 1 6.26 -6.63 -15.39
CA MET A 1 6.52 -6.87 -13.95
C MET A 1 7.44 -8.08 -13.78
N LYS A 2 8.61 -7.88 -13.18
CA LYS A 2 9.66 -8.90 -12.97
C LYS A 2 9.81 -9.21 -11.49
N PHE A 3 10.11 -10.46 -11.15
CA PHE A 3 10.42 -10.86 -9.78
C PHE A 3 11.93 -11.05 -9.62
N VAL A 4 12.51 -10.35 -8.66
CA VAL A 4 13.95 -10.40 -8.39
C VAL A 4 14.15 -10.75 -6.92
N SER A 5 15.05 -11.68 -6.62
CA SER A 5 15.35 -12.01 -5.23
C SER A 5 16.15 -10.88 -4.57
N SER A 6 16.02 -10.70 -3.26
CA SER A 6 16.83 -9.73 -2.50
C SER A 6 18.33 -10.01 -2.60
N ARG A 7 18.70 -11.27 -2.89
CA ARG A 7 20.07 -11.68 -3.20
C ARG A 7 20.50 -11.16 -4.57
N ASP A 8 19.68 -11.35 -5.61
CA ASP A 8 19.99 -10.87 -6.96
C ASP A 8 19.99 -9.34 -7.01
N PHE A 9 19.10 -8.70 -6.27
CA PHE A 9 19.11 -7.24 -6.07
C PHE A 9 20.44 -6.72 -5.54
N ARG A 10 21.05 -7.46 -4.61
CA ARG A 10 22.36 -7.11 -4.06
C ARG A 10 23.52 -7.40 -5.02
N ILE A 11 23.46 -8.49 -5.77
CA ILE A 11 24.59 -8.96 -6.59
C ILE A 11 24.59 -8.29 -7.97
N LYS A 12 23.43 -7.97 -8.52
CA LYS A 12 23.23 -7.50 -9.89
C LYS A 12 22.35 -6.24 -9.95
N PRO A 13 22.71 -5.14 -9.26
CA PRO A 13 21.89 -3.92 -9.27
C PRO A 13 21.77 -3.29 -10.67
N GLY A 14 22.80 -3.40 -11.52
CA GLY A 14 22.78 -2.85 -12.88
C GLY A 14 21.68 -3.45 -13.77
N GLU A 15 21.50 -4.77 -13.76
CA GLU A 15 20.43 -5.46 -14.51
C GLU A 15 19.04 -4.97 -14.09
N ILE A 16 18.89 -4.51 -12.85
CA ILE A 16 17.60 -4.05 -12.31
C ILE A 16 17.34 -2.60 -12.70
N TRP A 17 18.38 -1.77 -12.78
CA TRP A 17 18.27 -0.42 -13.33
C TRP A 17 17.89 -0.46 -14.81
N GLU A 18 18.51 -1.34 -15.60
CA GLU A 18 18.11 -1.56 -17.00
C GLU A 18 16.63 -1.98 -17.13
N MET A 19 16.13 -2.82 -16.21
CA MET A 19 14.71 -3.18 -16.17
C MET A 19 13.82 -1.95 -15.88
N LEU A 20 14.16 -1.14 -14.87
CA LEU A 20 13.38 0.06 -14.53
C LEU A 20 13.41 1.10 -15.66
N GLU A 21 14.56 1.29 -16.31
CA GLU A 21 14.74 2.19 -17.46
C GLU A 21 13.95 1.70 -18.68
N ALA A 22 13.82 0.39 -18.87
CA ALA A 22 12.94 -0.21 -19.87
C ALA A 22 11.45 -0.12 -19.52
N GLY A 23 11.08 0.48 -18.38
CA GLY A 23 9.70 0.66 -17.93
C GLY A 23 9.08 -0.57 -17.28
N GLU A 24 9.89 -1.55 -16.85
CA GLU A 24 9.41 -2.72 -16.13
C GLU A 24 9.31 -2.46 -14.62
N ASP A 25 8.15 -2.76 -14.02
CA ASP A 25 8.03 -2.80 -12.56
C ASP A 25 8.75 -4.04 -11.99
N VAL A 26 9.44 -3.87 -10.86
CA VAL A 26 10.23 -4.95 -10.24
C VAL A 26 9.69 -5.28 -8.84
N VAL A 27 9.29 -6.53 -8.63
CA VAL A 27 8.93 -7.07 -7.30
C VAL A 27 10.18 -7.68 -6.67
N ILE A 28 10.62 -7.12 -5.55
CA ILE A 28 11.68 -7.70 -4.73
C ILE A 28 11.07 -8.81 -3.88
N THR A 29 11.72 -9.96 -3.84
CA THR A 29 11.29 -11.12 -3.03
C THR A 29 12.36 -11.55 -2.04
N SER A 30 11.96 -12.14 -0.91
CA SER A 30 12.84 -12.87 0.00
C SER A 30 12.22 -14.22 0.31
N HIS A 31 13.00 -15.29 0.13
CA HIS A 31 12.52 -16.67 0.26
C HIS A 31 11.21 -16.94 -0.52
N GLY A 32 11.12 -16.38 -1.74
CA GLY A 32 9.94 -16.51 -2.62
C GLY A 32 8.74 -15.65 -2.24
N LYS A 33 8.80 -14.87 -1.15
CA LYS A 33 7.72 -13.98 -0.72
C LYS A 33 8.00 -12.53 -1.15
N PRO A 34 7.00 -11.79 -1.67
CA PRO A 34 7.16 -10.37 -1.97
C PRO A 34 7.57 -9.56 -0.73
N LEU A 35 8.60 -8.74 -0.86
CA LEU A 35 9.03 -7.75 0.13
C LEU A 35 8.56 -6.34 -0.24
N GLY A 36 8.56 -6.02 -1.52
CA GLY A 36 8.21 -4.70 -2.01
C GLY A 36 8.27 -4.62 -3.53
N VAL A 37 7.88 -3.46 -4.07
CA VAL A 37 7.89 -3.15 -5.50
C VAL A 37 8.77 -1.92 -5.73
N LEU A 38 9.61 -1.98 -6.75
CA LEU A 38 10.31 -0.84 -7.32
C LEU A 38 9.60 -0.42 -8.60
N ILE A 39 9.33 0.87 -8.70
CA ILE A 39 8.72 1.51 -9.87
C ILE A 39 9.74 2.52 -10.39
N GLY A 40 9.99 2.51 -11.68
CA GLY A 40 10.91 3.44 -12.32
C GLY A 40 10.41 4.88 -12.16
N ALA A 41 11.30 5.79 -11.76
CA ALA A 41 10.98 7.20 -11.57
C ALA A 41 12.03 8.08 -12.25
N ASN A 42 11.58 9.21 -12.79
CA ASN A 42 12.41 10.26 -13.38
C ASN A 42 11.86 11.64 -12.99
N GLU A 43 12.52 12.71 -13.43
CA GLU A 43 12.14 14.08 -13.08
C GLU A 43 10.71 14.43 -13.52
N ASP A 44 10.25 13.88 -14.64
CA ASP A 44 8.93 14.18 -15.21
C ASP A 44 7.78 13.51 -14.45
N ASN A 45 8.01 12.31 -13.89
CA ASN A 45 6.95 11.50 -13.29
C ASN A 45 7.00 11.41 -11.75
N MET A 46 8.07 11.86 -11.11
CA MET A 46 8.29 11.70 -9.66
C MET A 46 7.13 12.25 -8.82
N GLN A 47 6.71 13.49 -9.09
CA GLN A 47 5.64 14.12 -8.32
C GLN A 47 4.29 13.41 -8.49
N LEU A 48 4.00 12.95 -9.71
CA LEU A 48 2.80 12.18 -10.01
C LEU A 48 2.81 10.84 -9.24
N LEU A 49 3.92 10.11 -9.29
CA LEU A 49 4.09 8.84 -8.60
C LEU A 49 3.89 8.99 -7.08
N LEU A 50 4.52 10.00 -6.45
CA LEU A 50 4.35 10.25 -5.00
C LEU A 50 2.90 10.54 -4.62
N ASN A 51 2.20 11.31 -5.44
CA ASN A 51 0.79 11.64 -5.24
C ASN A 51 -0.10 10.38 -5.36
N GLU A 52 0.17 9.52 -6.35
CA GLU A 52 -0.56 8.26 -6.51
C GLU A 52 -0.26 7.27 -5.38
N LEU A 53 0.99 7.16 -4.94
CA LEU A 53 1.35 6.31 -3.80
C LEU A 53 0.63 6.74 -2.52
N THR A 54 0.48 8.05 -2.31
CA THR A 54 -0.29 8.59 -1.17
C THR A 54 -1.76 8.20 -1.26
N ARG A 55 -2.38 8.36 -2.43
CA ARG A 55 -3.77 7.93 -2.67
C ARG A 55 -3.94 6.42 -2.49
N LEU A 56 -3.01 5.62 -2.99
CA LEU A 56 -3.01 4.17 -2.86
C LEU A 56 -2.98 3.75 -1.38
N LYS A 57 -2.08 4.35 -0.58
CA LYS A 57 -2.01 4.08 0.86
C LYS A 57 -3.32 4.39 1.58
N ALA A 58 -3.96 5.51 1.24
CA ALA A 58 -5.27 5.86 1.79
C ALA A 58 -6.36 4.83 1.41
N LYS A 59 -6.39 4.39 0.15
CA LYS A 59 -7.33 3.35 -0.32
C LYS A 59 -7.13 2.03 0.41
N ILE A 60 -5.88 1.60 0.61
CA ILE A 60 -5.55 0.38 1.37
C ILE A 60 -6.02 0.51 2.82
N ALA A 61 -5.76 1.65 3.47
CA ALA A 61 -6.19 1.89 4.84
C ALA A 61 -7.72 1.81 4.99
N VAL A 62 -8.48 2.46 4.11
CA VAL A 62 -9.94 2.40 4.12
C VAL A 62 -10.45 0.97 3.86
N THR A 63 -9.81 0.24 2.96
CA THR A 63 -10.17 -1.16 2.68
C THR A 63 -9.97 -2.03 3.92
N ASN A 64 -8.84 -1.90 4.59
CA ASN A 64 -8.56 -2.64 5.82
C ASN A 64 -9.53 -2.29 6.94
N LEU A 65 -9.88 -1.01 7.11
CA LEU A 65 -10.90 -0.57 8.08
C LEU A 65 -12.25 -1.23 7.81
N ARG A 66 -12.67 -1.30 6.55
CA ARG A 66 -13.93 -1.95 6.16
C ARG A 66 -13.92 -3.46 6.40
N LEU A 67 -12.82 -4.13 6.06
CA LEU A 67 -12.65 -5.56 6.33
C LEU A 67 -12.71 -5.86 7.84
N GLN A 68 -12.07 -5.01 8.65
CA GLN A 68 -12.12 -5.13 10.10
C GLN A 68 -13.53 -4.88 10.64
N ALA A 69 -14.24 -3.87 10.14
CA ALA A 69 -15.62 -3.59 10.53
C ALA A 69 -16.55 -4.77 10.20
N GLN A 70 -16.37 -5.40 9.04
CA GLN A 70 -17.10 -6.60 8.67
C GLN A 70 -16.79 -7.79 9.59
N ALA A 71 -15.51 -7.99 9.92
CA ALA A 71 -15.08 -9.07 10.81
C ALA A 71 -15.60 -8.89 12.25
N SER A 72 -15.76 -7.65 12.73
CA SER A 72 -16.31 -7.34 14.05
C SER A 72 -17.84 -7.20 14.07
N GLY A 73 -18.50 -7.21 12.91
CA GLY A 73 -19.93 -6.91 12.79
C GLY A 73 -20.30 -5.44 12.93
N ALA A 74 -19.29 -4.55 13.04
CA ALA A 74 -19.50 -3.10 13.10
C ALA A 74 -20.04 -2.52 11.79
N ASP A 75 -19.94 -3.26 10.67
CA ASP A 75 -20.58 -2.93 9.39
C ASP A 75 -22.12 -2.91 9.46
N LYS A 76 -22.71 -3.49 10.52
CA LYS A 76 -24.16 -3.57 10.74
C LYS A 76 -24.69 -2.59 11.79
N LEU A 77 -23.85 -1.67 12.28
CA LEU A 77 -24.29 -0.65 13.23
C LEU A 77 -25.40 0.21 12.61
N SER A 78 -26.48 0.40 13.36
CA SER A 78 -27.53 1.34 12.98
C SER A 78 -27.02 2.78 13.12
N GLU A 79 -27.63 3.74 12.42
CA GLU A 79 -27.30 5.16 12.59
C GLU A 79 -27.45 5.60 14.05
N THR A 80 -28.48 5.12 14.75
CA THR A 80 -28.70 5.41 16.18
C THR A 80 -27.57 4.87 17.07
N ASP A 81 -27.05 3.68 16.79
CA ASP A 81 -25.91 3.14 17.52
C ASP A 81 -24.63 3.94 17.26
N ILE A 82 -24.42 4.39 16.02
CA ILE A 82 -23.29 5.24 15.65
C ILE A 82 -23.34 6.58 16.40
N ASP A 83 -24.49 7.25 16.37
CA ASP A 83 -24.66 8.55 17.04
C ASP A 83 -24.42 8.44 18.55
N ARG A 84 -24.97 7.39 19.18
CA ARG A 84 -24.73 7.10 20.60
C ARG A 84 -23.25 6.90 20.91
N LEU A 85 -22.54 6.10 20.10
CA LEU A 85 -21.10 5.87 20.28
C LEU A 85 -20.27 7.15 20.12
N ILE A 86 -20.65 8.03 19.19
CA ILE A 86 -19.99 9.33 18.99
C ILE A 86 -20.21 10.24 20.21
N GLU A 87 -21.44 10.33 20.72
CA GLU A 87 -21.74 11.11 21.91
C GLU A 87 -20.97 10.60 23.13
N ASP A 88 -20.99 9.29 23.38
CA ASP A 88 -20.31 8.67 24.51
C ASP A 88 -18.79 8.90 24.43
N SER A 89 -18.21 8.81 23.23
CA SER A 89 -16.79 9.07 23.01
C SER A 89 -16.41 10.54 23.26
N ARG A 90 -17.30 11.49 22.96
CA ARG A 90 -17.05 12.93 23.19
C ARG A 90 -17.23 13.35 24.65
N LYS A 91 -18.11 12.68 25.40
CA LYS A 91 -18.32 12.91 26.84
C LYS A 91 -17.16 12.43 27.72
N GLY A 92 -16.31 11.54 27.19
CA GLY A 92 -15.12 11.00 27.87
C GLY A 92 -13.83 11.80 27.67
N TYR A 93 -13.87 12.93 26.96
CA TYR A 93 -12.81 13.94 26.84
C TYR A 93 -13.16 15.19 27.65
#